data_AF-A0A7E6ES18-F1
#
_entry.id   AF-A0A7E6ES18-F1
#
_cell.length_a   1.000
_cell.length_b   1.000
_cell.length_c   1.000
_cell.angle_alpha   90.00
_cell.angle_beta   90.00
_cell.angle_gamma   90.00
#
_symmetry.space_group_name_H-M   'P 1'
#
loop_
_entity.id
_entity.type
_entity.pdbx_description
1 polymer ?
#
loop_
_entity_poly.entity_id
_entity_poly.type
_entity_poly.pdbx_seq_one_letter_code
_entity_poly.pdbx_strand_id
1 'polypeptide(L)'
;MQTRQISYRQIAQRLGISTQRADKIVTKELGFSKVSARWVPPLLIPEQKRTRCTLSTSNLELFEASMVAMAIIRDCGYELVPHPPYSPNLAPSDFQLFPKLRKALTGRHFVSDNDIIDAVGIFLDSETKEFYVGIMALQHRWIKCSTIEGNYVKK
;
A
#
# COMPACT_ATOMS: atom_id res chain seq x y z
N MET A 1 -6.43 -11.73 3.77
CA MET A 1 -6.35 -11.82 5.25
C MET A 1 -6.42 -10.42 5.85
N GLN A 2 -7.46 -10.11 6.62
CA GLN A 2 -7.59 -8.80 7.31
C GLN A 2 -6.53 -8.70 8.41
N THR A 3 -5.66 -7.70 8.33
CA THR A 3 -4.84 -7.29 9.48
C THR A 3 -5.77 -6.78 10.58
N ARG A 4 -6.02 -7.61 11.59
CA ARG A 4 -6.82 -7.29 12.77
C ARG A 4 -6.04 -6.32 13.65
N GLN A 5 -6.11 -5.03 13.34
CA GLN A 5 -5.75 -3.99 14.31
C GLN A 5 -6.82 -4.03 15.42
N ILE A 6 -6.45 -4.54 16.60
CA ILE A 6 -7.33 -4.61 17.77
C ILE A 6 -6.83 -3.57 18.78
N SER A 7 -7.69 -2.62 19.13
CA SER A 7 -7.40 -1.62 20.16
C SER A 7 -7.55 -2.18 21.58
N TYR A 8 -6.86 -1.59 22.56
CA TYR A 8 -7.03 -1.96 23.97
C TYR A 8 -8.49 -1.86 24.45
N ARG A 9 -9.28 -0.93 23.88
CA ARG A 9 -10.72 -0.81 24.17
C ARG A 9 -11.51 -2.04 23.70
N GLN A 10 -11.18 -2.57 22.54
CA GLN A 10 -11.83 -3.77 22.00
C GLN A 10 -11.42 -5.02 22.77
N ILE A 11 -10.16 -5.12 23.22
CA ILE A 11 -9.71 -6.21 24.11
C ILE A 11 -10.45 -6.14 25.45
N ALA A 12 -10.51 -4.95 26.04
CA ALA A 12 -11.21 -4.70 27.30
C ALA A 12 -12.70 -5.07 27.22
N GLN A 13 -13.39 -4.63 26.16
CA GLN A 13 -14.81 -4.92 25.95
C GLN A 13 -15.09 -6.40 25.73
N ARG A 14 -14.22 -7.12 25.01
CA ARG A 14 -14.39 -8.57 24.76
C ARG A 14 -14.14 -9.42 26.00
N LEU A 15 -13.19 -9.01 26.83
CA LEU A 15 -12.81 -9.75 28.04
C LEU A 15 -13.55 -9.27 29.29
N GLY A 16 -14.40 -8.24 29.18
CA GLY A 16 -15.12 -7.66 30.32
C GLY A 16 -14.20 -7.03 31.37
N ILE A 17 -13.02 -6.55 30.96
CA ILE A 17 -12.03 -5.94 31.86
C ILE A 17 -11.90 -4.44 31.59
N SER A 18 -11.29 -3.70 32.51
CA SER A 18 -10.98 -2.29 32.28
C SER A 18 -9.88 -2.12 31.24
N THR A 19 -9.90 -1.00 30.52
CA THR A 19 -8.91 -0.67 29.48
C THR A 19 -7.49 -0.56 30.03
N GLN A 20 -7.33 -0.07 31.26
CA GLN A 20 -6.04 -0.01 31.95
C GLN A 20 -5.50 -1.40 32.29
N ARG A 21 -6.40 -2.33 32.65
CA ARG A 21 -6.02 -3.72 32.92
C ARG A 21 -5.63 -4.44 31.63
N ALA A 22 -6.33 -4.18 30.54
CA ALA A 22 -5.95 -4.67 29.21
C ALA A 22 -4.57 -4.14 28.78
N ASP A 23 -4.30 -2.85 28.96
CA ASP A 23 -2.98 -2.25 28.65
C ASP A 23 -1.87 -2.87 29.49
N LYS A 24 -2.07 -3.02 30.82
CA LYS A 24 -1.10 -3.66 31.71
C LYS A 24 -0.80 -5.10 31.32
N ILE A 25 -1.81 -5.90 31.00
CA ILE A 25 -1.63 -7.31 30.61
C ILE A 25 -0.84 -7.40 29.30
N VAL A 26 -1.22 -6.61 28.30
CA VAL A 26 -0.58 -6.66 26.99
C VAL A 26 0.87 -6.17 27.06
N THR A 27 1.14 -5.09 27.80
CA THR A 27 2.47 -4.47 27.84
C THR A 27 3.42 -5.09 28.88
N LYS A 28 2.93 -5.47 30.06
CA LYS A 28 3.78 -5.96 31.17
C LYS A 28 3.83 -7.47 31.29
N GLU A 29 2.71 -8.16 31.13
CA GLU A 29 2.64 -9.62 31.32
C GLU A 29 2.98 -10.37 30.03
N LEU A 30 2.46 -9.89 28.90
CA LEU A 30 2.67 -10.50 27.58
C LEU A 30 3.85 -9.88 26.82
N GLY A 31 4.42 -8.78 27.32
CA GLY A 31 5.62 -8.14 26.75
C GLY A 31 5.45 -7.50 25.37
N PHE A 32 4.21 -7.23 24.93
CA PHE A 32 3.97 -6.61 23.63
C PHE A 32 4.17 -5.09 23.71
N SER A 33 5.04 -4.56 22.84
CA SER A 33 5.29 -3.12 22.71
C SER A 33 4.48 -2.50 21.56
N LYS A 34 3.98 -1.27 21.75
CA LYS A 34 3.26 -0.51 20.71
C LYS A 34 4.20 -0.06 19.60
N VAL A 35 4.04 -0.61 18.38
CA VAL A 35 4.94 -0.34 17.24
C VAL A 35 4.56 0.92 16.43
N SER A 36 3.50 1.67 16.78
CA SER A 36 3.31 3.01 16.22
C SER A 36 2.51 4.00 17.06
N ALA A 37 3.22 5.03 17.52
CA ALA A 37 2.89 6.45 17.47
C ALA A 37 4.27 7.14 17.44
N ARG A 38 4.58 7.96 16.43
CA ARG A 38 5.95 8.46 16.16
C ARG A 38 6.68 8.92 17.44
N TRP A 39 7.75 8.21 17.79
CA TRP A 39 8.72 8.64 18.79
C TRP A 39 9.96 9.15 18.05
N VAL A 40 10.26 10.45 18.17
CA VAL A 40 11.53 11.03 17.72
C VAL A 40 12.36 11.32 18.97
N PRO A 41 13.45 10.56 19.23
CA PRO A 41 14.34 10.83 20.35
C PRO A 41 15.08 12.16 20.14
N PRO A 42 15.15 13.04 21.16
CA PRO A 42 15.87 14.31 21.06
C PRO A 42 17.40 14.15 20.93
N LEU A 43 17.95 12.98 21.29
CA LEU A 43 19.34 12.62 21.06
C LEU A 43 19.42 11.19 20.51
N LEU A 44 19.98 11.06 19.30
CA LEU A 44 20.18 9.78 18.65
C LEU A 44 21.45 9.11 19.18
N ILE A 45 21.34 7.87 19.67
CA ILE A 45 22.51 7.07 20.02
C ILE A 45 23.30 6.68 18.75
N PRO A 46 24.62 6.39 18.83
CA PRO A 46 25.46 6.13 17.66
C PRO A 46 24.92 5.04 16.72
N GLU A 47 24.29 4.01 17.27
CA GLU A 47 23.64 2.95 16.49
C GLU A 47 22.46 3.48 15.65
N GLN A 48 21.60 4.31 16.24
CA GLN A 48 20.50 4.96 15.51
C GLN A 48 21.01 5.90 14.42
N LYS A 49 22.15 6.58 14.65
CA LYS A 49 22.81 7.39 13.60
C LYS A 49 23.31 6.52 12.45
N ARG A 50 23.93 5.36 12.74
CA ARG A 50 24.35 4.40 11.70
C ARG A 50 23.15 3.88 10.92
N THR A 51 22.10 3.42 11.59
CA THR A 51 20.87 2.95 10.93
C THR A 51 20.27 4.01 10.02
N ARG A 52 20.26 5.29 10.45
CA ARG A 52 19.83 6.40 9.61
C ARG A 52 20.73 6.62 8.40
N CYS A 53 22.05 6.56 8.55
CA CYS A 53 22.97 6.64 7.42
C CYS A 53 22.74 5.50 6.43
N THR A 54 22.67 4.26 6.90
CA THR A 54 22.42 3.08 6.05
C THR A 54 21.10 3.20 5.28
N LEU A 55 20.02 3.60 5.96
CA LEU A 55 18.71 3.78 5.32
C LEU A 55 18.72 4.96 4.33
N SER A 56 19.38 6.07 4.65
CA SER A 56 19.50 7.20 3.74
C SER A 56 20.31 6.84 2.49
N THR A 57 21.40 6.08 2.64
CA THR A 57 22.19 5.57 1.51
C THR A 57 21.36 4.62 0.65
N SER A 58 20.66 3.67 1.28
CA SER A 58 19.75 2.76 0.56
C SER A 58 18.65 3.52 -0.21
N ASN A 59 18.08 4.57 0.41
CA ASN A 59 17.07 5.40 -0.24
C ASN A 59 17.65 6.24 -1.40
N LEU A 60 18.90 6.69 -1.29
CA LEU A 60 19.60 7.40 -2.36
C LEU A 60 19.87 6.45 -3.54
N GLU A 61 20.36 5.24 -3.27
CA GLU A 61 20.56 4.20 -4.30
C GLU A 61 19.24 3.85 -5.00
N LEU A 62 18.13 3.73 -4.24
CA LEU A 62 16.79 3.52 -4.83
C LEU A 62 16.34 4.71 -5.69
N PHE A 63 16.67 5.94 -5.30
CA PHE A 63 16.36 7.14 -6.07
C PHE A 63 17.19 7.22 -7.36
N GLU A 64 18.48 6.91 -7.28
CA GLU A 64 19.37 6.85 -8.45
C GLU A 64 18.95 5.72 -9.40
N ALA A 65 18.62 4.54 -8.88
CA ALA A 65 18.04 3.45 -9.66
C ALA A 65 16.71 3.86 -10.34
N SER A 66 15.89 4.68 -9.67
CA SER A 66 14.68 5.27 -10.26
C SER A 66 15.00 6.26 -11.37
N MET A 67 16.07 7.06 -11.25
CA MET A 67 16.52 7.94 -12.34
C MET A 67 17.04 7.14 -13.54
N VAL A 68 17.80 6.07 -13.30
CA VAL A 68 18.25 5.16 -14.36
C VAL A 68 17.05 4.49 -15.03
N ALA A 69 16.08 4.00 -14.25
CA ALA A 69 14.84 3.43 -14.79
C ALA A 69 14.05 4.45 -15.62
N MET A 70 13.95 5.70 -15.16
CA MET A 70 13.31 6.79 -15.90
C MET A 70 14.06 7.17 -17.19
N ALA A 71 15.39 7.02 -17.22
CA ALA A 71 16.19 7.20 -18.43
C ALA A 71 15.93 6.06 -19.42
N ILE A 72 15.97 4.80 -18.96
CA ILE A 72 15.68 3.62 -19.78
C ILE A 72 14.26 3.67 -20.36
N ILE A 73 13.25 4.04 -19.57
CA ILE A 73 11.86 4.19 -20.05
C ILE A 73 11.81 5.17 -21.23
N ARG A 74 12.52 6.30 -21.13
CA ARG A 74 12.62 7.29 -22.21
C ARG A 74 13.40 6.79 -23.42
N ASP A 75 14.52 6.09 -23.20
CA ASP A 75 15.32 5.50 -24.27
C ASP A 75 14.56 4.41 -25.03
N CYS A 76 13.67 3.68 -24.34
CA CYS A 76 12.73 2.74 -24.96
C CYS A 76 11.57 3.43 -25.71
N GLY A 77 11.56 4.77 -25.78
CA GLY A 77 10.55 5.55 -26.48
C GLY A 77 9.24 5.76 -25.73
N TYR A 78 9.19 5.44 -24.43
CA TYR A 78 8.00 5.69 -23.60
C TYR A 78 8.08 7.05 -22.93
N GLU A 79 6.97 7.78 -23.00
CA GLU A 79 6.80 9.03 -22.27
C GLU A 79 6.10 8.77 -20.92
N LEU A 80 6.66 9.33 -19.85
CA LEU A 80 6.06 9.22 -18.52
C LEU A 80 4.94 10.24 -18.36
N VAL A 81 3.71 9.74 -18.20
CA VAL A 81 2.57 10.60 -17.87
C VAL A 81 2.68 11.08 -16.43
N PRO A 82 2.64 12.40 -16.15
CA PRO A 82 2.69 12.92 -14.78
C PRO A 82 1.49 12.42 -13.97
N HIS A 83 1.76 11.85 -12.80
CA HIS A 83 0.73 11.32 -11.91
C HIS A 83 0.75 12.07 -10.56
N PRO A 84 -0.38 12.65 -10.11
CA PRO A 84 -0.43 13.36 -8.85
C PRO A 84 -0.22 12.41 -7.65
N PRO A 85 0.48 12.85 -6.59
CA PRO A 85 0.61 12.07 -5.37
C PRO A 85 -0.75 11.65 -4.80
N TYR A 86 -0.79 10.49 -4.15
CA TYR A 86 -1.97 9.97 -3.42
C TYR A 86 -3.27 9.89 -4.24
N SER A 87 -3.18 9.66 -5.56
CA SER A 87 -4.35 9.69 -6.46
C SER A 87 -4.70 8.33 -7.07
N PRO A 88 -4.96 7.28 -6.25
CA PRO A 88 -5.29 5.94 -6.76
C PRO A 88 -6.60 5.93 -7.58
N ASN A 89 -7.51 6.88 -7.33
CA ASN A 89 -8.71 7.08 -8.13
C ASN A 89 -8.45 7.57 -9.58
N LEU A 90 -7.19 7.92 -9.90
CA LEU A 90 -6.70 8.30 -11.22
C LEU A 90 -5.70 7.28 -11.80
N ALA A 91 -5.54 6.11 -11.18
CA ALA A 91 -4.70 5.03 -11.66
C ALA A 91 -5.58 3.82 -12.08
N PRO A 92 -5.54 3.37 -13.35
CA PRO A 92 -6.40 2.28 -13.83
C PRO A 92 -6.19 0.98 -13.07
N SER A 93 -4.96 0.71 -12.64
CA SER A 93 -4.60 -0.42 -11.76
C SER A 93 -5.45 -0.41 -10.48
N ASP A 94 -5.55 0.73 -9.81
CA ASP A 94 -6.20 0.87 -8.52
C ASP A 94 -7.73 0.94 -8.61
N PHE A 95 -8.28 1.70 -9.56
CA PHE A 95 -9.73 1.84 -9.64
C PHE A 95 -10.42 0.70 -10.41
N GLN A 96 -9.73 0.00 -11.31
CA GLN A 96 -10.30 -1.03 -12.19
C GLN A 96 -9.72 -2.42 -11.96
N LEU A 97 -8.40 -2.61 -12.10
CA LEU A 97 -7.76 -3.94 -12.11
C LEU A 97 -7.77 -4.63 -10.74
N PHE A 98 -7.20 -3.99 -9.72
CA PHE A 98 -7.07 -4.59 -8.39
C PHE A 98 -8.39 -4.92 -7.69
N PRO A 99 -9.48 -4.15 -7.83
CA PRO A 99 -10.79 -4.55 -7.32
C PRO A 99 -11.29 -5.87 -7.90
N LYS A 100 -11.09 -6.08 -9.21
CA LYS A 100 -11.47 -7.31 -9.89
C LYS A 100 -10.57 -8.47 -9.49
N LEU A 101 -9.26 -8.25 -9.48
CA LEU A 101 -8.29 -9.25 -9.03
C LEU A 101 -8.61 -9.69 -7.60
N ARG A 102 -8.84 -8.72 -6.69
CA ARG A 102 -9.25 -9.00 -5.32
C ARG A 102 -10.51 -9.85 -5.29
N LYS A 103 -11.52 -9.51 -6.08
CA LYS A 103 -12.77 -10.29 -6.17
C LYS A 103 -12.50 -11.73 -6.66
N ALA A 104 -11.67 -11.90 -7.68
CA ALA A 104 -11.30 -13.20 -8.23
C ALA A 104 -10.52 -14.08 -7.23
N LEU A 105 -9.69 -13.47 -6.39
CA LEU A 105 -8.89 -14.16 -5.38
C LEU A 105 -9.61 -14.30 -4.02
N THR A 106 -10.71 -13.59 -3.80
CA THR A 106 -11.41 -13.59 -2.49
C THR A 106 -11.94 -14.98 -2.16
N GLY A 107 -11.68 -15.43 -0.93
CA GLY A 107 -12.15 -16.71 -0.42
C GLY A 107 -11.33 -17.93 -0.86
N ARG A 108 -10.30 -17.73 -1.69
CA ARG A 108 -9.35 -18.79 -2.05
C ARG A 108 -8.25 -18.91 -1.02
N HIS A 109 -7.89 -20.16 -0.71
CA HIS A 109 -6.69 -20.50 0.05
C HIS A 109 -5.69 -21.10 -0.91
N PHE A 110 -4.48 -20.56 -0.92
CA PHE A 110 -3.37 -21.03 -1.73
C PHE A 110 -2.37 -21.71 -0.81
N VAL A 111 -1.82 -22.84 -1.24
CA VAL A 111 -0.90 -23.66 -0.44
C VAL A 111 0.55 -23.27 -0.75
N SER A 112 0.81 -22.81 -1.97
CA SER A 112 2.12 -22.34 -2.42
C SER A 112 2.06 -20.99 -3.14
N ASP A 113 3.22 -20.34 -3.26
CA ASP A 113 3.36 -19.13 -4.07
C ASP A 113 3.09 -19.39 -5.56
N ASN A 114 3.42 -20.58 -6.07
CA ASN A 114 3.13 -20.97 -7.45
C ASN A 114 1.62 -21.00 -7.70
N ASP A 115 0.83 -21.49 -6.74
CA ASP A 115 -0.64 -21.52 -6.88
C ASP A 115 -1.22 -20.10 -7.02
N ILE A 116 -0.62 -19.11 -6.33
CA ILE A 116 -1.02 -17.70 -6.42
C ILE A 116 -0.59 -17.13 -7.78
N ILE A 117 0.65 -17.39 -8.20
CA ILE A 117 1.19 -16.93 -9.49
C ILE A 117 0.30 -17.45 -10.63
N ASP A 118 -0.03 -18.74 -10.64
CA ASP A 118 -0.88 -19.35 -11.66
C ASP A 118 -2.30 -18.74 -11.64
N ALA A 119 -2.90 -18.57 -10.46
CA ALA A 119 -4.22 -17.98 -10.35
C ALA A 119 -4.27 -16.51 -10.81
N VAL A 120 -3.21 -15.74 -10.54
CA VAL A 120 -3.08 -14.36 -11.05
C VAL A 120 -2.86 -14.36 -12.55
N GLY A 121 -2.00 -15.25 -13.08
CA GLY A 121 -1.76 -15.41 -14.52
C GLY A 121 -3.06 -15.70 -15.28
N ILE A 122 -3.81 -16.72 -14.84
CA ILE A 122 -5.12 -17.08 -15.42
C ILE A 122 -6.09 -15.90 -15.40
N PHE A 123 -6.12 -15.12 -14.31
CA PHE A 123 -6.97 -13.94 -14.23
C PHE A 123 -6.55 -12.87 -15.24
N LEU A 124 -5.25 -12.57 -15.35
CA LEU A 124 -4.74 -11.55 -16.27
C LEU A 124 -4.99 -11.93 -17.74
N ASP A 125 -4.78 -13.19 -18.09
CA ASP A 125 -5.06 -13.72 -19.43
C ASP A 125 -6.54 -13.61 -19.82
N SER A 126 -7.42 -13.63 -18.81
CA SER A 126 -8.86 -13.46 -19.02
C SER A 126 -9.33 -12.00 -19.20
N GLU A 127 -8.52 -11.00 -18.83
CA GLU A 127 -8.92 -9.57 -18.74
C GLU A 127 -8.38 -8.68 -19.88
N THR A 128 -8.01 -9.27 -21.01
CA THR A 128 -7.33 -8.59 -22.13
C THR A 128 -8.07 -7.39 -22.72
N LYS A 129 -9.41 -7.33 -22.63
CA LYS A 129 -10.22 -6.21 -23.18
C LYS A 129 -10.53 -5.15 -22.14
N GLU A 130 -10.64 -5.57 -20.89
CA GLU A 130 -11.13 -4.79 -19.77
C GLU A 130 -10.09 -3.78 -19.26
N PHE A 131 -8.81 -4.08 -19.49
CA PHE A 131 -7.73 -3.12 -19.24
C PHE A 131 -7.92 -1.84 -20.07
N TYR A 132 -8.21 -1.98 -21.37
CA TYR A 132 -8.47 -0.84 -22.26
C TYR A 132 -9.67 -0.01 -21.81
N VAL A 133 -10.70 -0.63 -21.24
CA VAL A 133 -11.84 0.09 -20.64
C VAL A 133 -11.37 0.97 -19.48
N GLY A 134 -10.45 0.48 -18.65
CA GLY A 134 -9.84 1.27 -17.57
C GLY A 134 -9.07 2.49 -18.09
N ILE A 135 -8.33 2.33 -19.20
CA ILE A 135 -7.61 3.43 -19.85
C ILE A 135 -8.59 4.47 -20.41
N MET A 136 -9.64 4.04 -21.11
CA MET A 136 -10.65 4.97 -21.64
C MET A 136 -11.39 5.73 -20.53
N ALA A 137 -11.58 5.10 -19.36
CA ALA A 137 -12.19 5.76 -18.20
C ALA A 137 -11.32 6.86 -17.56
N LEU A 138 -10.01 6.92 -17.85
CA LEU A 138 -9.12 7.95 -17.30
C LEU A 138 -9.52 9.35 -17.71
N GLN A 139 -9.87 9.55 -18.99
CA GLN A 139 -10.25 10.86 -19.51
C GLN A 139 -11.42 11.44 -18.70
N HIS A 140 -12.47 10.65 -18.49
CA HIS A 140 -13.61 11.05 -17.70
C HIS A 140 -13.25 11.32 -16.23
N ARG A 141 -12.34 10.53 -15.65
CA ARG A 141 -11.86 10.73 -14.27
C ARG A 141 -11.03 11.99 -14.11
N TRP A 142 -10.19 12.34 -15.08
CA TRP A 142 -9.46 13.61 -15.07
C TRP A 142 -10.38 14.81 -15.18
N ILE A 143 -11.35 14.77 -16.10
CA ILE A 143 -12.38 15.82 -16.23
C ILE A 143 -13.11 15.97 -14.90
N LYS A 144 -13.60 14.87 -14.33
CA LYS A 144 -14.34 14.90 -13.06
C LYS A 144 -13.47 15.42 -11.91
N CYS A 145 -12.21 15.03 -11.82
CA CYS A 145 -11.24 15.54 -10.84
C CYS A 145 -11.11 17.07 -10.95
N SER A 146 -11.00 17.58 -12.18
CA SER A 146 -10.96 19.03 -12.43
C SER A 146 -12.25 19.73 -12.04
N THR A 147 -13.42 19.17 -12.36
CA THR A 147 -14.72 19.77 -12.03
C THR A 147 -14.97 19.86 -10.53
N ILE A 148 -14.39 18.94 -9.75
CA ILE A 148 -14.50 18.93 -8.29
C ILE A 148 -13.28 19.54 -7.59
N GLU A 149 -12.50 20.38 -8.28
CA GLU A 149 -11.37 21.12 -7.74
C GLU A 149 -10.32 20.23 -7.06
N GLY A 150 -10.02 19.08 -7.67
CA GLY A 150 -9.01 18.14 -7.17
C GLY A 150 -9.48 17.23 -6.03
N ASN A 151 -10.75 17.29 -5.62
CA ASN A 151 -11.31 16.35 -4.65
C ASN A 151 -11.31 14.90 -5.19
N TYR A 152 -11.42 13.93 -4.29
CA TYR A 152 -11.42 12.52 -4.67
C TYR A 152 -12.63 12.14 -5.54
N VAL A 153 -12.36 11.70 -6.76
CA VAL A 153 -13.34 11.10 -7.67
C VAL A 153 -13.83 9.78 -7.07
N LYS A 154 -15.07 9.78 -6.59
CA LYS A 154 -15.75 8.56 -6.13
C LYS A 154 -15.93 7.56 -7.28
N LYS A 155 -15.85 6.27 -6.92
CA LYS A 155 -16.19 5.15 -7.81
C LYS A 155 -17.66 5.17 -8.17
#